data_AF-A0A7C6B1K5-F1
#
_entry.id   AF-A0A7C6B1K5-F1
#
_cell.length_a   1.000
_cell.length_b   1.000
_cell.length_c   1.000
_cell.angle_alpha   90.00
_cell.angle_beta   90.00
_cell.angle_gamma   90.00
#
_symmetry.space_group_name_H-M   'P 1'
#
loop_
_entity.id
_entity.type
_entity.pdbx_description
1 polymer ?
#
loop_
_entity_poly.entity_id
_entity_poly.type
_entity_poly.pdbx_seq_one_letter_code
_entity_poly.pdbx_strand_id
1 'polypeptide(L)'
;ALLPHDDKSRAANHPAPGGAAYTPYRCLLPRGLEGILVAGLGISMHRDASALVRMQRDIANQGYAAGVAAAMAAAADLPLRQIDVKALQKHLVEIGNLPEEVLGHEDSFPLPNAEIQKAVEQLGYATNPQEAGQPLAVVLSHRDQALPLLRRAWETGPPSTRLTYARVLGFLGVRDVVPELVEALDAVNEWDARILQGKMAEYAYLPTPIDSLILALGRTRDLRAIPSLLRKLESLDQSVTLSHHRALAIALENIGDTRAAEPLARLLAKPGMQGHAMTSVEPLYNQEVEKRRRLASLREITLARALYRCGDYQDLGKTILRTYQRDLRGLFTRHATAVLTE
;
A
#
# COMPACT_ATOMS: atom_id res chain seq x y z
N ALA A 1 -21.09 -5.19 -10.03
CA ALA A 1 -22.42 -5.47 -10.58
C ALA A 1 -22.69 -4.53 -11.77
N LEU A 2 -23.50 -4.87 -12.78
CA LEU A 2 -23.56 -4.13 -14.05
C LEU A 2 -25.00 -3.97 -14.61
N LEU A 3 -25.31 -2.77 -15.08
CA LEU A 3 -26.33 -2.51 -16.11
C LEU A 3 -25.64 -2.46 -17.49
N PRO A 4 -26.36 -2.83 -18.57
CA PRO A 4 -26.27 -4.10 -19.26
C PRO A 4 -24.93 -4.33 -19.98
N HIS A 5 -24.57 -5.60 -20.11
CA HIS A 5 -23.31 -6.13 -20.63
C HIS A 5 -23.15 -5.99 -22.16
N ASP A 6 -22.69 -4.84 -22.64
CA ASP A 6 -21.90 -4.81 -23.88
C ASP A 6 -20.39 -5.00 -23.58
N ASP A 7 -19.61 -5.45 -24.55
CA ASP A 7 -18.17 -5.69 -24.34
C ASP A 7 -17.41 -4.41 -23.98
N LYS A 8 -17.95 -3.26 -24.38
CA LYS A 8 -17.46 -1.92 -24.06
C LYS A 8 -17.58 -1.61 -22.56
N SER A 9 -18.70 -1.96 -21.93
CA SER A 9 -18.93 -1.78 -20.50
C SER A 9 -18.05 -2.74 -19.70
N ARG A 10 -17.90 -4.01 -20.10
CA ARG A 10 -16.97 -4.95 -19.45
C ARG A 10 -15.53 -4.41 -19.42
N ALA A 11 -15.02 -3.94 -20.55
CA ALA A 11 -13.68 -3.33 -20.62
C ALA A 11 -13.55 -2.08 -19.72
N ALA A 12 -14.61 -1.27 -19.61
CA ALA A 12 -14.61 -0.06 -18.77
C ALA A 12 -14.73 -0.34 -17.25
N ASN A 13 -15.13 -1.56 -16.86
CA ASN A 13 -15.32 -1.97 -15.46
C ASN A 13 -14.15 -2.75 -14.87
N HIS A 14 -13.20 -3.18 -15.70
CA HIS A 14 -11.92 -3.72 -15.26
C HIS A 14 -10.74 -2.78 -15.59
N PRO A 15 -10.79 -1.47 -15.26
CA PRO A 15 -9.72 -0.56 -15.61
C PRO A 15 -8.47 -0.75 -14.74
N ALA A 16 -8.55 -1.54 -13.66
CA ALA A 16 -7.43 -1.86 -12.81
C ALA A 16 -6.93 -3.28 -13.14
N PRO A 17 -5.60 -3.49 -13.32
CA PRO A 17 -5.01 -4.81 -13.62
C PRO A 17 -5.10 -5.85 -12.48
N GLY A 18 -6.03 -5.69 -11.54
CA GLY A 18 -6.14 -6.46 -10.29
C GLY A 18 -7.26 -7.50 -10.23
N GLY A 19 -7.94 -7.79 -11.35
CA GLY A 19 -8.99 -8.81 -11.41
C GLY A 19 -10.39 -8.33 -11.02
N ALA A 20 -11.25 -9.25 -10.59
CA ALA A 20 -12.61 -9.00 -10.12
C ALA A 20 -12.73 -9.35 -8.62
N ALA A 21 -13.58 -8.62 -7.90
CA ALA A 21 -13.88 -8.91 -6.50
C ALA A 21 -15.39 -8.82 -6.25
N TYR A 22 -15.90 -9.72 -5.43
CA TYR A 22 -17.29 -9.69 -4.96
C TYR A 22 -17.34 -9.04 -3.58
N THR A 23 -18.29 -8.13 -3.37
CA THR A 23 -18.47 -7.44 -2.08
C THR A 23 -19.43 -8.25 -1.20
N PRO A 24 -18.99 -8.79 -0.05
CA PRO A 24 -19.90 -9.45 0.89
C PRO A 24 -20.99 -8.49 1.37
N TYR A 25 -22.23 -8.95 1.48
CA TYR A 25 -23.35 -8.13 1.98
C TYR A 25 -23.05 -7.51 3.36
N ARG A 26 -22.33 -8.25 4.21
CA ARG A 26 -21.86 -7.77 5.52
C ARG A 26 -21.02 -6.49 5.48
N CYS A 27 -20.39 -6.16 4.34
CA CYS A 27 -19.64 -4.92 4.19
C CYS A 27 -20.54 -3.68 4.18
N LEU A 28 -21.84 -3.84 3.93
CA LEU A 28 -22.84 -2.76 3.99
C LEU A 28 -23.37 -2.53 5.42
N LEU A 29 -23.11 -3.44 6.35
CA LEU A 29 -23.73 -3.46 7.68
C LEU A 29 -22.77 -2.90 8.74
N PRO A 30 -22.93 -1.64 9.19
CA PRO A 30 -22.07 -1.07 10.23
C PRO A 30 -22.16 -1.86 11.54
N ARG A 31 -21.04 -2.01 12.23
CA ARG A 31 -20.99 -2.76 13.51
C ARG A 31 -21.71 -1.99 14.61
N GLY A 32 -22.58 -2.68 15.35
CA GLY A 32 -23.30 -2.11 16.50
C GLY A 32 -24.50 -1.22 16.15
N LEU A 33 -24.83 -1.10 14.87
CA LEU A 33 -26.02 -0.39 14.39
C LEU A 33 -26.93 -1.35 13.63
N GLU A 34 -28.24 -1.18 13.80
CA GLU A 34 -29.29 -1.92 13.09
C GLU A 34 -30.18 -0.95 12.32
N GLY A 35 -30.84 -1.41 11.25
CA GLY A 35 -31.69 -0.54 10.40
C GLY A 35 -30.93 0.45 9.52
N ILE A 36 -29.59 0.36 9.46
CA ILE A 36 -28.73 1.23 8.63
C ILE A 36 -27.91 0.38 7.66
N LEU A 37 -27.88 0.77 6.38
CA LEU A 37 -26.93 0.31 5.38
C LEU A 37 -25.99 1.44 4.99
N VAL A 38 -24.71 1.10 4.78
CA VAL A 38 -23.70 2.01 4.25
C VAL A 38 -23.29 1.54 2.85
N ALA A 39 -23.29 2.44 1.88
CA ALA A 39 -22.90 2.19 0.49
C ALA A 39 -21.80 3.16 0.03
N GLY A 40 -21.23 2.90 -1.14
CA GLY A 40 -20.19 3.71 -1.76
C GLY A 40 -18.85 3.62 -1.03
N LEU A 41 -18.17 4.76 -0.87
CA LEU A 41 -16.84 4.80 -0.23
C LEU A 41 -16.85 4.53 1.28
N GLY A 42 -18.03 4.52 1.91
CA GLY A 42 -18.17 4.33 3.36
C GLY A 42 -18.25 2.89 3.82
N ILE A 43 -18.30 1.92 2.89
CA ILE A 43 -18.48 0.51 3.22
C ILE A 43 -17.28 -0.04 3.98
N SER A 44 -17.48 -1.15 4.70
CA SER A 44 -16.39 -1.84 5.38
C SER A 44 -15.42 -2.46 4.36
N MET A 45 -14.25 -1.83 4.21
CA MET A 45 -13.15 -2.31 3.38
C MET A 45 -11.80 -1.81 3.90
N HIS A 46 -10.75 -2.58 3.67
CA HIS A 46 -9.38 -2.07 3.82
C HIS A 46 -9.06 -1.07 2.70
N ARG A 47 -8.12 -0.16 2.97
CA ARG A 47 -7.64 0.82 1.98
C ARG A 47 -7.25 0.17 0.65
N ASP A 48 -6.61 -0.98 0.70
CA ASP A 48 -6.08 -1.65 -0.50
C ASP A 48 -7.20 -2.30 -1.33
N ALA A 49 -8.26 -2.77 -0.68
CA ALA A 49 -9.45 -3.28 -1.35
C ALA A 49 -10.28 -2.17 -2.00
N SER A 50 -10.14 -0.92 -1.55
CA SER A 50 -10.93 0.21 -2.07
C SER A 50 -10.79 0.36 -3.59
N ALA A 51 -9.61 0.11 -4.16
CA ALA A 51 -9.39 0.22 -5.60
C ALA A 51 -10.25 -0.74 -6.45
N LEU A 52 -10.74 -1.84 -5.85
CA LEU A 52 -11.50 -2.89 -6.53
C LEU A 52 -13.02 -2.71 -6.43
N VAL A 53 -13.52 -1.87 -5.51
CA VAL A 53 -14.96 -1.79 -5.19
C VAL A 53 -15.51 -0.36 -5.22
N ARG A 54 -14.68 0.62 -5.61
CA ARG A 54 -15.02 2.06 -5.55
C ARG A 54 -15.28 2.71 -6.90
N MET A 55 -15.18 2.00 -8.01
CA MET A 55 -15.40 2.65 -9.30
C MET A 55 -16.87 3.05 -9.40
N GLN A 56 -17.16 4.10 -10.18
CA GLN A 56 -18.51 4.72 -10.22
C GLN A 56 -19.60 3.68 -10.50
N ARG A 57 -19.31 2.71 -11.37
CA ARG A 57 -20.21 1.61 -11.70
C ARG A 57 -20.35 0.63 -10.53
N ASP A 58 -19.26 0.28 -9.84
CA ASP A 58 -19.34 -0.54 -8.62
C ASP A 58 -20.27 0.09 -7.58
N ILE A 59 -20.08 1.39 -7.32
CA ILE A 59 -20.84 2.16 -6.34
C ILE A 59 -22.33 2.23 -6.70
N ALA A 60 -22.66 2.51 -7.97
CA ALA A 60 -24.05 2.57 -8.42
C ALA A 60 -24.78 1.23 -8.19
N ASN A 61 -24.11 0.13 -8.50
CA ASN A 61 -24.69 -1.20 -8.35
C ASN A 61 -24.77 -1.65 -6.89
N GLN A 62 -23.78 -1.27 -6.09
CA GLN A 62 -23.83 -1.45 -4.66
C GLN A 62 -25.02 -0.69 -4.04
N GLY A 63 -25.25 0.56 -4.44
CA GLY A 63 -26.40 1.34 -4.00
C GLY A 63 -27.72 0.69 -4.36
N TYR A 64 -27.84 0.13 -5.57
CA TYR A 64 -29.00 -0.64 -5.98
C TYR A 64 -29.22 -1.88 -5.08
N ALA A 65 -28.17 -2.68 -4.87
CA ALA A 65 -28.25 -3.87 -4.01
C ALA A 65 -28.64 -3.52 -2.57
N ALA A 66 -28.11 -2.42 -2.02
CA ALA A 66 -28.49 -1.91 -0.70
C ALA A 66 -29.97 -1.49 -0.65
N GLY A 67 -30.48 -0.82 -1.69
CA GLY A 67 -31.89 -0.44 -1.78
C GLY A 67 -32.83 -1.66 -1.81
N VAL A 68 -32.50 -2.67 -2.62
CA VAL A 68 -33.29 -3.92 -2.66
C VAL A 68 -33.25 -4.64 -1.31
N ALA A 69 -32.09 -4.73 -0.68
CA ALA A 69 -31.95 -5.32 0.66
C ALA A 69 -32.83 -4.61 1.70
N ALA A 70 -32.86 -3.27 1.68
CA ALA A 70 -33.72 -2.48 2.56
C ALA A 70 -35.21 -2.70 2.28
N ALA A 71 -35.61 -2.79 0.99
CA ALA A 71 -36.98 -3.08 0.61
C ALA A 71 -37.41 -4.49 1.05
N MET A 72 -36.54 -5.49 0.90
CA MET A 72 -36.78 -6.86 1.38
C MET A 72 -36.95 -6.91 2.91
N ALA A 73 -36.06 -6.22 3.64
CA ALA A 73 -36.14 -6.12 5.10
C ALA A 73 -37.47 -5.49 5.55
N ALA A 74 -37.85 -4.35 4.94
CA ALA A 74 -39.08 -3.65 5.26
C ALA A 74 -40.34 -4.46 4.91
N ALA A 75 -40.36 -5.14 3.75
CA ALA A 75 -41.50 -5.94 3.33
C ALA A 75 -41.71 -7.20 4.18
N ALA A 76 -40.64 -7.78 4.71
CA ALA A 76 -40.68 -8.97 5.55
C ALA A 76 -40.76 -8.67 7.06
N ASP A 77 -40.73 -7.40 7.46
CA ASP A 77 -40.57 -6.96 8.86
C ASP A 77 -39.38 -7.64 9.56
N LEU A 78 -38.25 -7.71 8.86
CA LEU A 78 -37.01 -8.32 9.34
C LEU A 78 -35.90 -7.29 9.50
N PRO A 79 -35.00 -7.46 10.49
CA PRO A 79 -33.77 -6.67 10.54
C PRO A 79 -32.90 -6.94 9.31
N LEU A 80 -32.07 -5.97 8.93
CA LEU A 80 -31.24 -6.03 7.72
C LEU A 80 -30.26 -7.21 7.71
N ARG A 81 -29.93 -7.72 8.90
CA ARG A 81 -29.04 -8.88 9.12
C ARG A 81 -29.72 -10.23 8.89
N GLN A 82 -31.05 -10.26 8.84
CA GLN A 82 -31.84 -11.49 8.71
C GLN A 82 -32.53 -11.63 7.36
N ILE A 83 -32.29 -10.71 6.41
CA ILE A 83 -32.79 -10.87 5.05
C ILE A 83 -32.24 -12.14 4.40
N ASP A 84 -33.02 -12.71 3.48
CA ASP A 84 -32.54 -13.79 2.63
C ASP A 84 -31.56 -13.25 1.58
N VAL A 85 -30.27 -13.34 1.89
CA VAL A 85 -29.19 -12.91 0.98
C VAL A 85 -29.18 -13.74 -0.31
N LYS A 86 -29.63 -15.01 -0.30
CA LYS A 86 -29.71 -15.82 -1.52
C LYS A 86 -30.84 -15.32 -2.43
N ALA A 87 -31.99 -14.92 -1.87
CA ALA A 87 -33.04 -14.25 -2.63
C ALA A 87 -32.55 -12.91 -3.23
N LEU A 88 -31.81 -12.12 -2.45
CA LEU A 88 -31.18 -10.89 -2.96
C LEU A 88 -30.21 -11.19 -4.11
N GLN A 89 -29.35 -12.20 -3.97
CA GLN A 89 -28.41 -12.60 -5.02
C GLN A 89 -29.14 -13.03 -6.29
N LYS A 90 -30.21 -13.83 -6.18
CA LYS A 90 -31.04 -14.24 -7.33
C LYS A 90 -31.62 -13.05 -8.06
N HIS A 91 -32.24 -12.10 -7.33
CA HIS A 91 -32.75 -10.85 -7.91
C HIS A 91 -31.65 -10.08 -8.64
N LEU A 92 -30.46 -9.96 -8.03
CA LEU A 92 -29.33 -9.28 -8.65
C LEU A 92 -28.82 -10.01 -9.90
N VAL A 93 -28.92 -11.35 -9.98
CA VAL A 93 -28.60 -12.10 -11.20
C VAL A 93 -29.64 -11.84 -12.28
N GLU A 94 -30.93 -11.90 -11.94
CA GLU A 94 -32.04 -11.71 -12.88
C GLU A 94 -31.99 -10.36 -13.62
N ILE A 95 -31.61 -9.28 -12.92
CA ILE A 95 -31.47 -7.95 -13.52
C ILE A 95 -30.12 -7.71 -14.20
N GLY A 96 -29.22 -8.69 -14.19
CA GLY A 96 -27.87 -8.61 -14.77
C GLY A 96 -26.82 -7.94 -13.88
N ASN A 97 -27.14 -7.61 -12.62
CA ASN A 97 -26.18 -7.03 -11.71
C ASN A 97 -25.07 -8.04 -11.32
N LEU A 98 -25.39 -9.29 -11.03
CA LEU A 98 -24.39 -10.32 -10.71
C LEU A 98 -24.39 -11.43 -11.79
N PRO A 99 -23.25 -12.07 -12.07
CA PRO A 99 -23.25 -13.27 -12.91
C PRO A 99 -23.83 -14.46 -12.13
N GLU A 100 -24.44 -15.41 -12.84
CA GLU A 100 -25.16 -16.55 -12.27
C GLU A 100 -24.28 -17.44 -11.37
N GLU A 101 -22.98 -17.54 -11.69
CA GLU A 101 -21.99 -18.27 -10.90
C GLU A 101 -21.95 -17.86 -9.42
N VAL A 102 -22.30 -16.61 -9.09
CA VAL A 102 -22.30 -16.10 -7.71
C VAL A 102 -23.26 -16.87 -6.80
N LEU A 103 -24.31 -17.47 -7.35
CA LEU A 103 -25.25 -18.27 -6.58
C LEU A 103 -24.59 -19.50 -5.95
N GLY A 104 -23.57 -20.05 -6.59
CA GLY A 104 -22.78 -21.19 -6.11
C GLY A 104 -21.54 -20.81 -5.31
N HIS A 105 -21.26 -19.52 -5.11
CA HIS A 105 -20.10 -19.10 -4.34
C HIS A 105 -20.27 -19.39 -2.84
N GLU A 106 -19.20 -19.89 -2.24
CA GLU A 106 -19.01 -20.04 -0.81
C GLU A 106 -17.88 -19.12 -0.31
N ASP A 107 -17.68 -19.02 1.00
CA ASP A 107 -16.55 -18.26 1.54
C ASP A 107 -15.24 -18.95 1.12
N SER A 108 -14.37 -18.22 0.43
CA SER A 108 -13.15 -18.76 -0.15
C SER A 108 -11.96 -18.74 0.82
N PHE A 109 -12.15 -18.22 2.04
CA PHE A 109 -11.10 -18.12 3.05
C PHE A 109 -11.41 -18.95 4.30
N PRO A 110 -10.37 -19.55 4.93
CA PRO A 110 -8.97 -19.56 4.52
C PRO A 110 -8.71 -20.47 3.31
N LEU A 111 -7.65 -20.18 2.54
CA LEU A 111 -7.24 -21.01 1.41
C LEU A 111 -6.63 -22.34 1.89
N PRO A 112 -6.81 -23.45 1.16
CA PRO A 112 -6.18 -24.73 1.49
C PRO A 112 -4.65 -24.64 1.49
N ASN A 113 -3.99 -25.41 2.36
CA ASN A 113 -2.52 -25.45 2.45
C ASN A 113 -1.82 -25.77 1.11
N ALA A 114 -2.44 -26.59 0.26
CA ALA A 114 -1.91 -26.90 -1.07
C ALA A 114 -1.83 -25.67 -1.99
N GLU A 115 -2.82 -24.78 -1.93
CA GLU A 115 -2.82 -23.52 -2.69
C GLU A 115 -1.79 -22.53 -2.14
N ILE A 116 -1.58 -22.51 -0.81
CA ILE A 116 -0.54 -21.70 -0.18
C ILE A 116 0.86 -22.19 -0.62
N GLN A 117 1.08 -23.51 -0.63
CA GLN A 117 2.34 -24.10 -1.09
C GLN A 117 2.61 -23.79 -2.56
N LYS A 118 1.60 -23.95 -3.42
CA LYS A 118 1.67 -23.59 -4.83
C LYS A 118 1.99 -22.12 -5.03
N ALA A 119 1.38 -21.23 -4.25
CA ALA A 119 1.68 -19.80 -4.30
C ALA A 119 3.12 -19.49 -3.89
N VAL A 120 3.66 -20.14 -2.84
CA VAL A 120 5.07 -19.97 -2.47
C VAL A 120 5.99 -20.40 -3.62
N GLU A 121 5.74 -21.54 -4.24
CA GLU A 121 6.53 -22.01 -5.38
C GLU A 121 6.45 -21.05 -6.57
N GLN A 122 5.25 -20.68 -7.01
CA GLN A 122 5.03 -19.75 -8.11
C GLN A 122 5.71 -18.39 -7.88
N LEU A 123 5.69 -17.90 -6.64
CA LEU A 123 6.33 -16.64 -6.28
C LEU A 123 7.84 -16.66 -6.52
N GLY A 124 8.52 -17.78 -6.25
CA GLY A 124 9.96 -17.89 -6.47
C GLY A 124 10.37 -17.75 -7.94
N TYR A 125 9.53 -18.25 -8.85
CA TYR A 125 9.79 -18.26 -10.29
C TYR A 125 9.18 -17.09 -11.05
N ALA A 126 8.41 -16.23 -10.39
CA ALA A 126 7.80 -15.07 -11.03
C ALA A 126 8.87 -14.10 -11.55
N THR A 127 8.78 -13.75 -12.83
CA THR A 127 9.74 -12.87 -13.51
C THR A 127 9.27 -11.44 -13.63
N ASN A 128 7.98 -11.20 -13.42
CA ASN A 128 7.35 -9.88 -13.54
C ASN A 128 6.25 -9.69 -12.48
N PRO A 129 5.82 -8.43 -12.24
CA PRO A 129 4.79 -8.13 -11.24
C PRO A 129 3.43 -8.81 -11.48
N GLN A 130 3.08 -9.09 -12.74
CA GLN A 130 1.82 -9.74 -13.09
C GLN A 130 1.81 -11.20 -12.62
N GLU A 131 2.90 -11.93 -12.87
CA GLU A 131 3.11 -13.29 -12.38
C GLU A 131 3.21 -13.35 -10.86
N ALA A 132 3.89 -12.38 -10.25
CA ALA A 132 4.12 -12.36 -8.80
C ALA A 132 2.87 -11.94 -8.00
N GLY A 133 1.94 -11.20 -8.59
CA GLY A 133 0.86 -10.51 -7.87
C GLY A 133 -0.05 -11.44 -7.08
N GLN A 134 -0.66 -12.43 -7.75
CA GLN A 134 -1.57 -13.38 -7.09
C GLN A 134 -0.83 -14.28 -6.07
N PRO A 135 0.32 -14.91 -6.41
CA PRO A 135 1.10 -15.68 -5.44
C PRO A 135 1.49 -14.88 -4.20
N LEU A 136 1.94 -13.63 -4.39
CA LEU A 136 2.30 -12.75 -3.27
C LEU A 136 1.07 -12.40 -2.40
N ALA A 137 -0.09 -12.15 -3.01
CA ALA A 137 -1.33 -11.88 -2.26
C ALA A 137 -1.75 -13.09 -1.39
N VAL A 138 -1.62 -14.31 -1.91
CA VAL A 138 -1.87 -15.55 -1.14
C VAL A 138 -0.89 -15.68 0.02
N VAL A 139 0.41 -15.48 -0.23
CA VAL A 139 1.46 -15.53 0.79
C VAL A 139 1.22 -14.51 1.91
N LEU A 140 0.88 -13.25 1.56
CA LEU A 140 0.68 -12.19 2.55
C LEU A 140 -0.63 -12.35 3.34
N SER A 141 -1.67 -12.93 2.74
CA SER A 141 -2.94 -13.21 3.42
C SER A 141 -2.88 -14.43 4.34
N HIS A 142 -1.90 -15.32 4.13
CA HIS A 142 -1.68 -16.54 4.93
C HIS A 142 -0.27 -16.56 5.53
N ARG A 143 0.14 -15.43 6.13
CA ARG A 143 1.50 -15.19 6.61
C ARG A 143 2.05 -16.35 7.45
N ASP A 144 1.28 -16.81 8.43
CA ASP A 144 1.75 -17.79 9.41
C ASP A 144 1.98 -19.17 8.76
N GLN A 145 1.10 -19.56 7.84
CA GLN A 145 1.22 -20.81 7.07
C GLN A 145 2.32 -20.72 6.00
N ALA A 146 2.47 -19.56 5.36
CA ALA A 146 3.45 -19.35 4.29
C ALA A 146 4.88 -19.20 4.82
N LEU A 147 5.08 -18.68 6.03
CA LEU A 147 6.41 -18.42 6.59
C LEU A 147 7.35 -19.64 6.63
N PRO A 148 6.95 -20.82 7.17
CA PRO A 148 7.82 -22.00 7.15
C PRO A 148 8.12 -22.49 5.73
N LEU A 149 7.17 -22.35 4.81
CA LEU A 149 7.34 -22.74 3.40
C LEU A 149 8.33 -21.82 2.69
N LEU A 150 8.24 -20.51 2.90
CA LEU A 150 9.18 -19.51 2.38
C LEU A 150 10.60 -19.75 2.89
N ARG A 151 10.76 -20.06 4.18
CA ARG A 151 12.09 -20.36 4.77
C ARG A 151 12.73 -21.57 4.12
N ARG A 152 11.96 -22.67 4.02
CA ARG A 152 12.43 -23.89 3.33
C ARG A 152 12.79 -23.59 1.87
N ALA A 153 11.93 -22.88 1.15
CA ALA A 153 12.17 -22.53 -0.25
C ALA A 153 13.41 -21.63 -0.43
N TRP A 154 13.69 -20.73 0.51
CA TRP A 154 14.90 -19.92 0.52
C TRP A 154 16.17 -20.75 0.82
N GLU A 155 16.09 -21.70 1.75
CA GLU A 155 17.24 -22.53 2.15
C GLU A 155 17.60 -23.59 1.12
N THR A 156 16.61 -24.24 0.51
CA THR A 156 16.81 -25.39 -0.39
C THR A 156 16.56 -25.09 -1.87
N GLY A 157 16.03 -23.91 -2.19
CA GLY A 157 15.70 -23.51 -3.55
C GLY A 157 16.91 -23.20 -4.42
N PRO A 158 16.74 -23.14 -5.75
CA PRO A 158 17.82 -22.77 -6.65
C PRO A 158 18.25 -21.30 -6.44
N PRO A 159 19.53 -20.95 -6.68
CA PRO A 159 20.06 -19.61 -6.46
C PRO A 159 19.26 -18.48 -7.12
N SER A 160 18.66 -18.74 -8.29
CA SER A 160 17.86 -17.77 -9.06
C SER A 160 16.61 -17.27 -8.32
N THR A 161 16.06 -18.07 -7.40
CA THR A 161 14.83 -17.75 -6.67
C THR A 161 15.09 -17.15 -5.28
N ARG A 162 16.33 -17.31 -4.80
CA ARG A 162 16.73 -17.06 -3.42
C ARG A 162 16.50 -15.60 -2.99
N LEU A 163 16.88 -14.64 -3.84
CA LEU A 163 16.68 -13.21 -3.57
C LEU A 163 15.19 -12.83 -3.51
N THR A 164 14.32 -13.48 -4.28
CA THR A 164 12.88 -13.24 -4.23
C THR A 164 12.31 -13.68 -2.89
N TYR A 165 12.66 -14.86 -2.41
CA TYR A 165 12.26 -15.31 -1.07
C TYR A 165 12.87 -14.46 0.03
N ALA A 166 14.16 -14.12 -0.06
CA ALA A 166 14.85 -13.28 0.91
C ALA A 166 14.14 -11.92 1.07
N ARG A 167 13.70 -11.28 -0.02
CA ARG A 167 12.95 -10.02 0.03
C ARG A 167 11.66 -10.18 0.83
N VAL A 168 10.86 -11.19 0.51
CA VAL A 168 9.57 -11.41 1.18
C VAL A 168 9.78 -11.77 2.65
N LEU A 169 10.72 -12.65 2.96
CA LEU A 169 11.10 -12.99 4.33
C LEU A 169 11.55 -11.75 5.13
N GLY A 170 12.37 -10.88 4.53
CA GLY A 170 12.81 -9.63 5.13
C GLY A 170 11.64 -8.68 5.42
N PHE A 171 10.72 -8.53 4.47
CA PHE A 171 9.46 -7.79 4.67
C PHE A 171 8.60 -8.34 5.81
N LEU A 172 8.61 -9.66 6.02
CA LEU A 172 7.93 -10.34 7.11
C LEU A 172 8.71 -10.28 8.45
N GLY A 173 9.88 -9.62 8.47
CA GLY A 173 10.69 -9.38 9.66
C GLY A 173 11.72 -10.46 9.98
N VAL A 174 11.97 -11.40 9.07
CA VAL A 174 12.99 -12.45 9.26
C VAL A 174 14.39 -11.84 9.13
N ARG A 175 15.24 -12.07 10.13
CA ARG A 175 16.59 -11.49 10.21
C ARG A 175 17.68 -12.33 9.54
N ASP A 176 17.43 -13.62 9.32
CA ASP A 176 18.42 -14.55 8.78
C ASP A 176 18.82 -14.20 7.34
N VAL A 177 17.91 -13.55 6.61
CA VAL A 177 18.09 -13.11 5.22
C VAL A 177 18.84 -11.78 5.07
N VAL A 178 19.13 -11.08 6.17
CA VAL A 178 19.75 -9.74 6.13
C VAL A 178 21.10 -9.72 5.40
N PRO A 179 22.03 -10.68 5.59
CA PRO A 179 23.30 -10.68 4.85
C PRO A 179 23.11 -10.69 3.33
N GLU A 180 22.19 -11.51 2.83
CA GLU A 180 21.90 -11.61 1.40
C GLU A 180 21.22 -10.35 0.85
N LEU A 181 20.29 -9.76 1.60
CA LEU A 181 19.65 -8.50 1.21
C LEU A 181 20.65 -7.33 1.21
N VAL A 182 21.59 -7.33 2.16
CA VAL A 182 22.70 -6.35 2.22
C VAL A 182 23.61 -6.50 1.01
N GLU A 183 24.05 -7.73 0.71
CA GLU A 183 24.88 -8.02 -0.46
C GLU A 183 24.19 -7.57 -1.76
N ALA A 184 22.90 -7.89 -1.92
CA ALA A 184 22.12 -7.46 -3.07
C ALA A 184 22.00 -5.94 -3.18
N LEU A 185 21.81 -5.22 -2.06
CA LEU A 185 21.74 -3.77 -2.05
C LEU A 185 23.10 -3.11 -2.36
N ASP A 186 24.19 -3.68 -1.85
CA ASP A 186 25.55 -3.17 -2.06
C ASP A 186 26.04 -3.41 -3.50
N ALA A 187 25.52 -4.44 -4.19
CA ALA A 187 25.79 -4.68 -5.60
C ALA A 187 25.11 -3.69 -6.56
N VAL A 188 24.15 -2.89 -6.08
CA VAL A 188 23.46 -1.87 -6.88
C VAL A 188 24.36 -0.65 -7.04
N ASN A 189 24.67 -0.25 -8.27
CA ASN A 189 25.46 0.96 -8.53
C ASN A 189 24.61 2.19 -8.86
N GLU A 190 23.48 1.99 -9.55
CA GLU A 190 22.60 3.07 -10.02
C GLU A 190 21.17 2.89 -9.48
N TRP A 191 20.48 4.02 -9.30
CA TRP A 191 19.06 4.00 -8.93
C TRP A 191 18.19 3.61 -10.12
N ASP A 192 17.16 2.80 -9.86
CA ASP A 192 16.17 2.44 -10.86
C ASP A 192 15.18 3.59 -11.09
N ALA A 193 14.58 3.61 -12.28
CA ALA A 193 13.66 4.67 -12.65
C ALA A 193 12.38 4.65 -11.79
N ARG A 194 11.80 5.83 -11.57
CA ARG A 194 10.51 5.96 -10.87
C ARG A 194 9.43 5.11 -11.56
N ILE A 195 8.65 4.38 -10.77
CA ILE A 195 7.48 3.64 -11.25
C ILE A 195 6.22 4.45 -10.95
N LEU A 196 5.49 4.85 -11.99
CA LEU A 196 4.26 5.63 -11.87
C LEU A 196 3.05 4.71 -11.65
N GLN A 197 2.16 5.07 -10.72
CA GLN A 197 0.87 4.38 -10.53
C GLN A 197 -0.20 4.77 -11.58
N GLY A 198 0.20 5.43 -12.66
CA GLY A 198 -0.67 5.87 -13.77
C GLY A 198 -0.58 7.37 -14.05
N LYS A 199 -1.11 7.80 -15.22
CA LYS A 199 -1.01 9.19 -15.72
C LYS A 199 -1.62 10.23 -14.77
N MET A 200 -2.67 9.88 -14.03
CA MET A 200 -3.35 10.79 -13.08
C MET A 200 -2.73 10.77 -11.67
N ALA A 201 -1.74 9.91 -11.44
CA ALA A 201 -1.13 9.66 -10.13
C ALA A 201 0.36 10.05 -10.13
N GLU A 202 0.66 11.24 -10.68
CA GLU A 202 2.00 11.80 -10.89
C GLU A 202 2.89 11.85 -9.63
N TYR A 203 2.29 11.75 -8.45
CA TYR A 203 2.97 11.78 -7.14
C TYR A 203 2.91 10.43 -6.39
N ALA A 204 2.22 9.45 -6.94
CA ALA A 204 2.13 8.11 -6.37
C ALA A 204 3.21 7.23 -7.02
N TYR A 205 4.44 7.39 -6.53
CA TYR A 205 5.54 6.52 -6.92
C TYR A 205 5.42 5.20 -6.18
N LEU A 206 5.32 4.13 -6.96
CA LEU A 206 5.38 2.78 -6.41
C LEU A 206 6.83 2.49 -6.00
N PRO A 207 7.03 1.69 -4.93
CA PRO A 207 8.35 1.16 -4.62
C PRO A 207 8.94 0.46 -5.84
N THR A 208 10.19 0.79 -6.14
CA THR A 208 10.98 0.11 -7.17
C THR A 208 11.59 -1.20 -6.65
N PRO A 209 12.19 -2.03 -7.52
CA PRO A 209 13.00 -3.17 -7.07
C PRO A 209 14.05 -2.82 -6.01
N ILE A 210 14.77 -1.70 -6.14
CA ILE A 210 15.73 -1.28 -5.11
C ILE A 210 15.00 -0.86 -3.83
N ASP A 211 13.89 -0.12 -3.93
CA ASP A 211 13.07 0.24 -2.76
C ASP A 211 12.59 -1.00 -2.00
N SER A 212 12.27 -2.08 -2.73
CA SER A 212 11.84 -3.34 -2.12
C SER A 212 12.92 -3.97 -1.24
N LEU A 213 14.19 -3.90 -1.63
CA LEU A 213 15.32 -4.38 -0.82
C LEU A 213 15.46 -3.54 0.45
N ILE A 214 15.42 -2.21 0.29
CA ILE A 214 15.55 -1.25 1.39
C ILE A 214 14.43 -1.42 2.41
N LEU A 215 13.18 -1.53 1.94
CA LEU A 215 12.03 -1.73 2.80
C LEU A 215 12.07 -3.09 3.50
N ALA A 216 12.50 -4.16 2.80
CA ALA A 216 12.69 -5.47 3.41
C ALA A 216 13.73 -5.41 4.53
N LEU A 217 14.90 -4.80 4.29
CA LEU A 217 15.93 -4.59 5.31
C LEU A 217 15.39 -3.80 6.51
N GLY A 218 14.67 -2.70 6.27
CA GLY A 218 14.04 -1.90 7.31
C GLY A 218 13.06 -2.68 8.19
N ARG A 219 12.27 -3.59 7.59
CA ARG A 219 11.31 -4.42 8.32
C ARG A 219 11.95 -5.46 9.24
N THR A 220 13.19 -5.86 8.98
CA THR A 220 13.94 -6.77 9.87
C THR A 220 14.35 -6.13 11.20
N ARG A 221 14.42 -4.79 11.23
CA ARG A 221 14.95 -3.99 12.35
C ARG A 221 16.36 -4.44 12.79
N ASP A 222 17.16 -4.93 11.85
CA ASP A 222 18.47 -5.49 12.13
C ASP A 222 19.56 -4.45 11.88
N LEU A 223 20.42 -4.24 12.87
CA LEU A 223 21.49 -3.25 12.83
C LEU A 223 22.54 -3.55 11.75
N ARG A 224 22.64 -4.79 11.28
CA ARG A 224 23.55 -5.19 10.20
C ARG A 224 23.23 -4.49 8.87
N ALA A 225 22.00 -4.01 8.68
CA ALA A 225 21.61 -3.27 7.49
C ALA A 225 22.08 -1.82 7.47
N ILE A 226 22.38 -1.23 8.63
CA ILE A 226 22.66 0.21 8.77
C ILE A 226 23.79 0.68 7.86
N PRO A 227 24.99 0.04 7.80
CA PRO A 227 26.07 0.54 6.97
C PRO A 227 25.69 0.68 5.48
N SER A 228 25.00 -0.31 4.91
CA SER A 228 24.59 -0.31 3.50
C SER A 228 23.46 0.71 3.24
N LEU A 229 22.51 0.83 4.16
CA LEU A 229 21.45 1.85 4.07
C LEU A 229 22.02 3.27 4.12
N LEU A 230 23.00 3.53 5.00
CA LEU A 230 23.64 4.85 5.08
C LEU A 230 24.47 5.17 3.83
N ARG A 231 25.18 4.20 3.26
CA ARG A 231 25.86 4.39 1.96
C ARG A 231 24.88 4.79 0.86
N LYS A 232 23.70 4.15 0.79
CA LYS A 232 22.66 4.52 -0.17
C LYS A 232 22.02 5.87 0.13
N LEU A 233 21.88 6.25 1.39
CA LEU A 233 21.37 7.56 1.78
C LEU A 233 22.27 8.70 1.26
N GLU A 234 23.59 8.52 1.31
CA GLU A 234 24.55 9.52 0.85
C GLU A 234 24.45 9.82 -0.66
N SER A 235 23.97 8.87 -1.47
CA SER A 235 23.77 9.07 -2.91
C SER A 235 22.46 9.78 -3.27
N LEU A 236 21.59 10.08 -2.29
CA LEU A 236 20.36 10.83 -2.53
C LEU A 236 20.61 12.33 -2.63
N ASP A 237 19.86 12.99 -3.51
CA ASP A 237 19.72 14.44 -3.58
C ASP A 237 18.33 14.82 -4.14
N GLN A 238 18.12 16.11 -4.40
CA GLN A 238 16.83 16.60 -4.86
C GLN A 238 16.35 16.04 -6.21
N SER A 239 17.25 15.51 -7.05
CA SER A 239 16.96 14.97 -8.37
C SER A 239 16.50 13.50 -8.32
N VAL A 240 16.85 12.79 -7.24
CA VAL A 240 16.46 11.39 -7.06
C VAL A 240 14.97 11.28 -6.74
N THR A 241 14.32 10.22 -7.25
CA THR A 241 12.88 10.01 -7.08
C THR A 241 12.45 9.97 -5.61
N LEU A 242 11.24 10.43 -5.33
CA LEU A 242 10.67 10.46 -3.97
C LEU A 242 10.53 9.04 -3.38
N SER A 243 10.37 7.98 -4.18
CA SER A 243 10.21 6.62 -3.65
C SER A 243 11.44 6.14 -2.89
N HIS A 244 12.65 6.40 -3.41
CA HIS A 244 13.93 6.06 -2.74
C HIS A 244 14.11 6.79 -1.42
N HIS A 245 13.79 8.09 -1.40
CA HIS A 245 13.80 8.88 -0.18
C HIS A 245 12.86 8.29 0.87
N ARG A 246 11.64 7.92 0.46
CA ARG A 246 10.64 7.33 1.36
C ARG A 246 11.05 5.94 1.83
N ALA A 247 11.60 5.11 0.95
CA ALA A 247 12.05 3.77 1.30
C ALA A 247 13.17 3.82 2.35
N LEU A 248 14.20 4.65 2.14
CA LEU A 248 15.29 4.84 3.08
C LEU A 248 14.83 5.44 4.41
N ALA A 249 14.00 6.49 4.36
CA ALA A 249 13.44 7.10 5.56
C ALA A 249 12.64 6.07 6.39
N ILE A 250 11.74 5.31 5.76
CA ILE A 250 10.96 4.26 6.43
C ILE A 250 11.87 3.15 6.98
N ALA A 251 12.89 2.75 6.23
CA ALA A 251 13.79 1.68 6.65
C ALA A 251 14.62 2.08 7.88
N LEU A 252 15.24 3.26 7.84
CA LEU A 252 16.03 3.81 8.94
C LEU A 252 15.15 4.07 10.17
N GLU A 253 13.96 4.63 9.97
CA GLU A 253 12.97 4.86 11.04
C GLU A 253 12.51 3.55 11.71
N ASN A 254 12.31 2.48 10.94
CA ASN A 254 11.93 1.18 11.50
C ASN A 254 13.05 0.55 12.33
N ILE A 255 14.31 0.75 11.94
CA ILE A 255 15.47 0.26 12.69
C ILE A 255 15.71 1.13 13.93
N GLY A 256 15.56 2.46 13.82
CA GLY A 256 15.67 3.41 14.93
C GLY A 256 17.09 3.60 15.46
N ASP A 257 18.11 3.34 14.66
CA ASP A 257 19.50 3.46 15.08
C ASP A 257 20.01 4.91 15.00
N THR A 258 20.64 5.38 16.08
CA THR A 258 21.08 6.78 16.20
C THR A 258 22.20 7.18 15.25
N ARG A 259 22.93 6.21 14.69
CA ARG A 259 23.93 6.46 13.64
C ARG A 259 23.31 7.03 12.36
N ALA A 260 21.99 6.92 12.17
CA ALA A 260 21.29 7.50 11.04
C ALA A 260 21.00 9.00 11.18
N ALA A 261 21.06 9.57 12.39
CA ALA A 261 20.68 10.96 12.63
C ALA A 261 21.53 11.96 11.83
N GLU A 262 22.85 11.91 11.99
CA GLU A 262 23.75 12.85 11.30
C GLU A 262 23.70 12.68 9.76
N PRO A 263 23.75 11.47 9.17
CA PRO A 263 23.55 11.29 7.74
C PRO A 263 22.22 11.84 7.20
N LEU A 264 21.11 11.63 7.91
CA LEU A 264 19.80 12.18 7.54
C LEU A 264 19.81 13.72 7.57
N ALA A 265 20.44 14.32 8.58
CA ALA A 265 20.60 15.76 8.66
C ALA A 265 21.47 16.31 7.52
N ARG A 266 22.57 15.63 7.16
CA ARG A 266 23.40 16.00 6.01
C ARG A 266 22.63 15.93 4.70
N LEU A 267 21.81 14.90 4.49
CA LEU A 267 20.92 14.81 3.31
C LEU A 267 19.94 15.99 3.26
N LEU A 268 19.29 16.31 4.39
CA LEU A 268 18.40 17.47 4.47
C LEU A 268 19.13 18.79 4.23
N ALA A 269 20.41 18.91 4.58
CA ALA A 269 21.22 20.10 4.32
C ALA A 269 21.64 20.29 2.86
N LYS A 270 21.45 19.28 1.98
CA LYS A 270 21.75 19.41 0.55
C LYS A 270 20.82 20.42 -0.14
N PRO A 271 21.27 21.09 -1.23
CA PRO A 271 20.45 22.04 -1.98
C PRO A 271 19.09 21.46 -2.40
N GLY A 272 18.02 22.21 -2.15
CA GLY A 272 16.64 21.84 -2.55
C GLY A 272 15.95 20.78 -1.67
N MET A 273 16.56 20.38 -0.55
CA MET A 273 16.01 19.37 0.35
C MET A 273 15.16 19.92 1.50
N GLN A 274 15.28 21.22 1.80
CA GLN A 274 14.56 21.92 2.88
C GLN A 274 13.78 23.14 2.38
N GLY A 275 12.86 23.64 3.22
CA GLY A 275 12.15 24.90 3.02
C GLY A 275 10.86 24.78 2.21
N HIS A 276 10.22 23.61 2.21
CA HIS A 276 9.03 23.34 1.39
C HIS A 276 7.71 23.37 2.19
N ALA A 277 7.77 23.77 3.46
CA ALA A 277 6.59 24.07 4.26
C ALA A 277 5.90 25.34 3.72
N MET A 278 4.58 25.31 3.63
CA MET A 278 3.78 26.42 3.10
C MET A 278 3.07 27.14 4.25
N THR A 279 3.75 28.13 4.84
CA THR A 279 3.28 28.86 6.05
C THR A 279 2.55 30.16 5.75
N SER A 280 2.49 30.56 4.47
CA SER A 280 1.74 31.72 3.98
C SER A 280 1.05 31.38 2.68
N VAL A 281 0.01 32.15 2.33
CA VAL A 281 -0.67 32.01 1.05
C VAL A 281 0.30 32.43 -0.06
N GLU A 282 0.45 31.59 -1.07
CA GLU A 282 1.23 31.87 -2.26
C GLU A 282 0.29 32.11 -3.44
N PRO A 283 0.66 32.98 -4.42
CA PRO A 283 -0.11 33.13 -5.65
C PRO A 283 -0.30 31.79 -6.35
N LEU A 284 -1.51 31.56 -6.88
CA LEU A 284 -1.78 30.41 -7.75
C LEU A 284 -0.83 30.49 -8.96
N TYR A 285 0.05 29.50 -9.10
CA TYR A 285 0.94 29.42 -10.26
C TYR A 285 0.11 29.16 -11.52
N ASN A 286 0.28 30.00 -12.55
CA ASN A 286 -0.22 29.76 -13.91
C ASN A 286 0.60 28.70 -14.67
N GLN A 287 1.36 27.86 -13.97
CA GLN A 287 2.23 26.83 -14.59
C GLN A 287 1.60 25.44 -14.46
N GLU A 288 2.00 24.55 -15.36
CA GLU A 288 1.51 23.17 -15.47
C GLU A 288 1.52 22.42 -14.13
N VAL A 289 0.58 21.47 -14.00
CA VAL A 289 0.33 20.61 -12.83
C VAL A 289 1.63 19.98 -12.27
N GLU A 290 2.64 19.77 -13.12
CA GLU A 290 3.93 19.16 -12.83
C GLU A 290 4.83 20.01 -11.89
N LYS A 291 4.52 21.29 -11.67
CA LYS A 291 5.27 22.18 -10.75
C LYS A 291 4.64 22.33 -9.37
N ARG A 292 3.63 21.52 -9.04
CA ARG A 292 3.05 21.51 -7.69
C ARG A 292 4.11 21.06 -6.67
N ARG A 293 4.41 21.92 -5.69
CA ARG A 293 5.42 21.73 -4.61
C ARG A 293 5.22 20.52 -3.68
N ARG A 294 4.29 19.61 -4.01
CA ARG A 294 3.90 18.49 -3.14
C ARG A 294 5.02 17.47 -2.95
N LEU A 295 5.79 17.16 -4.01
CA LEU A 295 6.87 16.18 -3.95
C LEU A 295 7.96 16.61 -2.97
N ALA A 296 8.41 17.86 -3.07
CA ALA A 296 9.45 18.40 -2.23
C ALA A 296 9.02 18.47 -0.75
N SER A 297 7.78 18.90 -0.48
CA SER A 297 7.24 18.87 0.90
C SER A 297 7.11 17.46 1.47
N LEU A 298 6.66 16.49 0.66
CA LEU A 298 6.56 15.09 1.07
C LEU A 298 7.95 14.49 1.36
N ARG A 299 8.96 14.82 0.55
CA ARG A 299 10.34 14.39 0.77
C ARG A 299 10.88 14.94 2.08
N GLU A 300 10.82 16.26 2.25
CA GLU A 300 11.35 16.96 3.43
C GLU A 300 10.70 16.45 4.72
N ILE A 301 9.36 16.40 4.79
CA ILE A 301 8.67 16.00 6.02
C ILE A 301 8.91 14.51 6.36
N THR A 302 9.04 13.65 5.34
CA THR A 302 9.31 12.22 5.56
C THR A 302 10.72 12.02 6.10
N LEU A 303 11.71 12.72 5.56
CA LEU A 303 13.09 12.69 6.04
C LEU A 303 13.22 13.32 7.43
N ALA A 304 12.52 14.43 7.69
CA ALA A 304 12.53 15.09 8.99
C ALA A 304 11.94 14.20 10.09
N ARG A 305 10.86 13.46 9.79
CA ARG A 305 10.32 12.45 10.71
C ARG A 305 11.32 11.33 10.99
N ALA A 306 11.96 10.79 9.95
CA ALA A 306 12.96 9.75 10.13
C ALA A 306 14.16 10.25 10.97
N LEU A 307 14.63 11.48 10.70
CA LEU A 307 15.67 12.14 11.47
C LEU A 307 15.27 12.28 12.95
N TYR A 308 14.07 12.82 13.21
CA TYR A 308 13.54 12.98 14.56
C TYR A 308 13.53 11.65 15.33
N ARG A 309 13.04 10.58 14.69
CA ARG A 309 12.94 9.25 15.30
C ARG A 309 14.28 8.50 15.41
N CYS A 310 15.30 8.92 14.66
CA CYS A 310 16.65 8.37 14.78
C CYS A 310 17.53 9.17 15.75
N GLY A 311 16.99 10.05 16.60
CA GLY A 311 17.76 10.78 17.60
C GLY A 311 18.04 12.25 17.28
N ASP A 312 17.47 12.75 16.18
CA ASP A 312 17.34 14.18 15.85
C ASP A 312 18.62 15.02 15.98
N TYR A 313 19.56 14.81 15.05
CA TYR A 313 20.83 15.52 15.05
C TYR A 313 20.62 17.05 15.03
N GLN A 314 21.09 17.72 16.09
CA GLN A 314 21.00 19.17 16.29
C GLN A 314 19.55 19.73 16.26
N ASP A 315 18.56 18.95 16.72
CA ASP A 315 17.13 19.33 16.73
C ASP A 315 16.57 19.70 15.33
N LEU A 316 17.24 19.31 14.24
CA LEU A 316 16.89 19.73 12.89
C LEU A 316 15.54 19.15 12.44
N GLY A 317 15.33 17.85 12.65
CA GLY A 317 14.08 17.16 12.31
C GLY A 317 12.91 17.76 13.08
N LYS A 318 13.05 17.97 14.39
CA LYS A 318 12.05 18.66 15.21
C LYS A 318 11.77 20.08 14.75
N THR A 319 12.79 20.82 14.34
CA THR A 319 12.64 22.20 13.82
C THR A 319 11.84 22.22 12.52
N ILE A 320 12.14 21.32 11.58
CA ILE A 320 11.39 21.16 10.34
C ILE A 320 9.93 20.76 10.64
N LEU A 321 9.71 19.78 11.52
CA LEU A 321 8.37 19.34 11.91
C LEU A 321 7.55 20.48 12.56
N ARG A 322 8.15 21.26 13.46
CA ARG A 322 7.51 22.46 14.05
C ARG A 322 7.14 23.49 13.00
N THR A 323 7.93 23.62 11.94
CA THR A 323 7.59 24.48 10.80
C THR A 323 6.36 23.94 10.07
N TYR A 324 6.31 22.63 9.82
CA TYR A 324 5.13 21.97 9.22
C TYR A 324 3.87 21.99 10.10
N GLN A 325 3.98 22.17 11.43
CA GLN A 325 2.80 22.41 12.29
C GLN A 325 2.08 23.73 11.94
N ARG A 326 2.74 24.65 11.23
CA ARG A 326 2.18 25.92 10.75
C ARG A 326 1.84 25.89 9.27
N ASP A 327 1.89 24.73 8.61
CA ASP A 327 1.58 24.60 7.19
C ASP A 327 0.08 24.84 6.95
N LEU A 328 -0.25 25.55 5.87
CA LEU A 328 -1.64 25.82 5.48
C LEU A 328 -2.35 24.56 4.94
N ARG A 329 -1.58 23.54 4.51
CA ARG A 329 -2.13 22.26 4.04
C ARG A 329 -2.30 21.34 5.24
N GLY A 330 -3.54 21.19 5.71
CA GLY A 330 -3.86 20.44 6.93
C GLY A 330 -3.33 19.00 7.02
N LEU A 331 -3.02 18.35 5.90
CA LEU A 331 -2.40 17.02 5.89
C LEU A 331 -1.00 17.03 6.53
N PHE A 332 -0.18 18.05 6.26
CA PHE A 332 1.19 18.14 6.78
C PHE A 332 1.17 18.58 8.24
N THR A 333 0.29 19.52 8.59
CA THR A 333 0.08 19.97 9.97
C THR A 333 -0.34 18.85 10.90
N ARG A 334 -1.32 18.04 10.48
CA ARG A 334 -1.76 16.86 11.23
C ARG A 334 -0.64 15.85 11.41
N HIS A 335 0.13 15.60 10.34
CA HIS A 335 1.24 14.66 10.38
C HIS A 335 2.35 15.12 11.34
N ALA A 336 2.84 16.36 11.18
CA ALA A 336 3.90 16.91 12.02
C ALA A 336 3.49 16.98 13.48
N THR A 337 2.24 17.37 13.76
CA THR A 337 1.71 17.39 15.13
C THR A 337 1.69 16.00 15.74
N ALA A 338 1.18 14.99 15.01
CA ALA A 338 1.16 13.62 15.50
C ALA A 338 2.58 13.10 15.83
N VAL A 339 3.55 13.33 14.94
CA VAL A 339 4.94 12.91 15.15
C VAL A 339 5.58 13.57 16.38
N LEU A 340 5.28 14.83 16.65
CA LEU A 340 5.85 15.57 17.79
C LEU A 340 5.16 15.25 19.12
N THR A 341 4.01 14.57 19.10
CA THR A 341 3.24 14.19 20.29
C THR A 341 3.38 12.72 20.70
N GLU A 342 3.94 11.87 19.81
CA GLU A 342 4.29 10.48 20.10
C GLU A 342 5.47 10.37 21.06
#